data_AF-A0A3M2XFZ0-F1
#
_entry.id   AF-A0A3M2XFZ0-F1
#
_cell.length_a   1.000
_cell.length_b   1.000
_cell.length_c   1.000
_cell.angle_alpha   90.00
_cell.angle_beta   90.00
_cell.angle_gamma   90.00
#
_symmetry.space_group_name_H-M   'P 1'
#
loop_
_entity.id
_entity.type
_entity.pdbx_description
1 polymer ?
#
loop_
_entity_poly.entity_id
_entity_poly.type
_entity_poly.pdbx_seq_one_letter_code
_entity_poly.pdbx_strand_id
1 'polypeptide(L)'
;MVQAVRDGQFHIYAVRQADEALSLLVGEPAGAPDENGEFPQGSVNARVVERLRDIAEMLSDEDLKEELEKEPAQLQPELKI
;
A
#
# COMPACT_ATOMS: atom_id res chain seq x y z
N MET A 1 28.68 -10.23 -10.38
CA MET A 1 27.42 -9.46 -10.56
C MET A 1 27.35 -8.76 -11.91
N VAL A 2 28.28 -7.87 -12.27
CA VAL A 2 28.25 -7.17 -13.58
C VAL A 2 28.15 -8.14 -14.77
N GLN A 3 28.85 -9.27 -14.73
CA GLN A 3 28.77 -10.30 -15.76
C GLN A 3 27.36 -10.94 -15.85
N ALA A 4 26.75 -11.29 -14.71
CA ALA A 4 25.39 -11.84 -14.68
C ALA A 4 24.33 -10.86 -15.21
N VAL A 5 24.53 -9.55 -15.02
CA VAL A 5 23.68 -8.51 -15.64
C VAL A 5 23.85 -8.49 -17.16
N ARG A 6 25.10 -8.56 -17.65
CA ARG A 6 25.40 -8.62 -19.10
C ARG A 6 24.82 -9.87 -19.75
N ASP A 7 24.85 -10.99 -19.03
CA ASP A 7 24.37 -12.29 -19.50
C ASP A 7 22.83 -12.46 -19.33
N GLY A 8 22.13 -11.43 -18.84
CA GLY A 8 20.68 -11.44 -18.67
C GLY A 8 20.18 -12.36 -17.55
N GLN A 9 21.07 -12.84 -16.68
CA GLN A 9 20.72 -13.69 -15.54
C GLN A 9 20.35 -12.90 -14.29
N PHE A 10 20.57 -11.58 -14.31
CA PHE A 10 20.22 -10.68 -13.23
C PHE A 10 19.72 -9.34 -13.76
N HIS A 11 18.63 -8.85 -13.19
CA HIS A 11 18.00 -7.59 -13.59
C HIS A 11 17.96 -6.62 -12.40
N ILE A 12 18.30 -5.36 -12.65
CA ILE A 12 18.22 -4.27 -11.67
C ILE A 12 17.20 -3.27 -12.19
N TYR A 13 16.21 -2.94 -11.38
CA TYR A 13 15.19 -1.95 -11.69
C TYR A 13 15.29 -0.80 -10.69
N ALA A 14 15.56 0.41 -11.20
CA ALA A 14 15.51 1.61 -10.39
C ALA A 14 14.08 2.14 -10.35
N VAL A 15 13.58 2.43 -9.15
CA VAL A 15 12.24 2.97 -8.91
C VAL A 15 12.34 4.19 -8.00
N ARG A 16 11.37 5.10 -8.15
CA ARG A 16 11.24 6.31 -7.32
C ARG A 16 10.26 6.13 -6.17
N GLN A 17 9.24 5.29 -6.35
CA GLN A 17 8.16 5.08 -5.40
C GLN A 17 7.74 3.61 -5.35
N ALA A 18 7.11 3.20 -4.25
CA ALA A 18 6.70 1.82 -4.00
C ALA A 18 5.79 1.27 -5.10
N ASP A 19 4.87 2.09 -5.64
CA ASP A 19 3.94 1.67 -6.70
C ASP A 19 4.63 1.20 -7.98
N GLU A 20 5.79 1.80 -8.32
CA GLU A 20 6.58 1.37 -9.47
C GLU A 20 7.17 -0.02 -9.24
N ALA A 21 7.68 -0.29 -8.02
CA ALA A 21 8.15 -1.62 -7.65
C ALA A 21 7.02 -2.65 -7.61
N LEU A 22 5.86 -2.26 -7.07
CA LEU A 22 4.67 -3.11 -7.01
C LEU A 22 4.23 -3.51 -8.43
N SER A 23 4.21 -2.56 -9.36
CA SER A 23 3.85 -2.82 -10.76
C SER A 23 4.83 -3.79 -11.42
N LEU A 24 6.13 -3.68 -11.13
CA LEU A 24 7.15 -4.60 -11.65
C LEU A 24 7.01 -6.02 -11.09
N LEU A 25 6.67 -6.16 -9.80
CA LEU A 25 6.55 -7.46 -9.14
C LEU A 25 5.26 -8.19 -9.52
N VAL A 26 4.15 -7.46 -9.65
CA VAL A 26 2.83 -8.03 -9.95
C VAL A 26 2.60 -8.18 -11.46
N GLY A 27 3.26 -7.35 -12.28
CA GLY A 27 3.07 -7.33 -13.73
C GLY A 27 1.81 -6.58 -14.18
N GLU A 28 1.16 -5.86 -13.26
CA GLU A 28 -0.06 -5.09 -13.51
C GLU A 28 0.13 -3.65 -12.96
N PRO A 29 -0.54 -2.64 -13.52
CA PRO A 29 -0.43 -1.28 -13.00
C PRO A 29 -0.89 -1.18 -11.54
N ALA A 30 -0.10 -0.55 -10.68
CA ALA A 30 -0.52 -0.24 -9.31
C ALA A 30 -1.80 0.60 -9.28
N GLY A 31 -1.93 1.58 -10.19
CA GLY A 31 -3.06 2.51 -10.28
C GLY A 31 -2.93 3.67 -9.30
N ALA A 32 -3.32 4.87 -9.72
CA ALA A 32 -3.33 6.08 -8.90
C ALA A 32 -4.78 6.54 -8.67
N PRO A 33 -5.11 7.10 -7.50
CA PRO A 33 -6.45 7.60 -7.23
C PRO A 33 -6.75 8.83 -8.09
N ASP A 34 -8.00 8.99 -8.48
CA ASP A 34 -8.52 10.19 -9.12
C ASP A 34 -8.89 11.29 -8.10
N GLU A 35 -9.52 12.38 -8.56
CA GLU A 35 -9.96 13.49 -7.70
C GLU A 35 -11.00 13.07 -6.64
N ASN A 36 -11.69 11.95 -6.85
CA ASN A 36 -12.66 11.38 -5.93
C ASN A 36 -12.04 10.29 -5.03
N GLY A 37 -10.75 10.00 -5.18
CA GLY A 37 -10.06 8.92 -4.47
C GLY A 37 -10.30 7.53 -5.06
N GLU A 38 -10.87 7.43 -6.27
CA GLU A 38 -11.16 6.16 -6.92
C GLU A 38 -9.96 5.66 -7.72
N PHE A 39 -9.68 4.36 -7.63
CA PHE A 39 -8.58 3.73 -8.36
C PHE A 39 -9.07 3.12 -9.68
N PRO A 40 -8.27 3.16 -10.75
CA PRO A 40 -8.60 2.53 -12.03
C PRO A 40 -8.98 1.06 -11.85
N GLN A 41 -10.07 0.64 -12.50
CA GLN A 41 -10.53 -0.75 -12.46
C GLN A 41 -9.42 -1.71 -12.92
N GLY A 42 -9.25 -2.82 -12.20
CA GLY A 42 -8.23 -3.84 -12.50
C GLY A 42 -6.82 -3.49 -12.02
N SER A 43 -6.59 -2.30 -11.47
CA SER A 43 -5.31 -1.95 -10.85
C SER A 43 -5.06 -2.74 -9.56
N VAL A 44 -3.80 -2.82 -9.11
CA VAL A 44 -3.46 -3.44 -7.82
C VAL A 44 -4.15 -2.72 -6.67
N ASN A 45 -4.08 -1.38 -6.65
CA ASN A 45 -4.63 -0.58 -5.56
C ASN A 45 -6.17 -0.62 -5.53
N ALA A 46 -6.85 -0.76 -6.67
CA ALA A 46 -8.30 -0.99 -6.68
C ALA A 46 -8.69 -2.27 -5.92
N ARG A 47 -7.97 -3.38 -6.15
CA ARG A 47 -8.19 -4.65 -5.44
C ARG A 47 -7.82 -4.57 -3.95
N VAL A 48 -6.78 -3.82 -3.61
CA VAL A 48 -6.40 -3.57 -2.21
C VAL A 48 -7.52 -2.84 -1.48
N VAL A 49 -8.06 -1.77 -2.06
CA VAL A 49 -9.15 -0.99 -1.47
C VAL A 49 -10.42 -1.83 -1.32
N GLU A 50 -10.79 -2.60 -2.34
CA GLU A 50 -11.91 -3.54 -2.27
C GLU A 50 -11.71 -4.53 -1.12
N ARG A 51 -10.53 -5.14 -1.02
CA ARG A 51 -10.24 -6.10 0.06
C ARG A 51 -10.25 -5.46 1.45
N LEU A 52 -9.77 -4.23 1.58
CA LEU A 52 -9.80 -3.49 2.84
C LEU A 52 -11.24 -3.15 3.25
N ARG A 53 -12.12 -2.82 2.30
CA ARG A 53 -13.55 -2.62 2.57
C ARG A 53 -14.20 -3.91 3.07
N ASP A 54 -13.96 -5.04 2.40
CA ASP A 54 -14.47 -6.34 2.86
C ASP A 54 -14.03 -6.64 4.31
N ILE A 55 -12.75 -6.40 4.62
CA ILE A 55 -12.20 -6.63 5.96
C ILE A 55 -12.85 -5.68 6.98
N ALA A 56 -13.04 -4.41 6.62
CA ALA A 56 -13.68 -3.42 7.47
C ALA A 56 -15.14 -3.79 7.77
N GLU A 57 -15.86 -4.32 6.79
CA GLU A 57 -17.25 -4.79 6.97
C GLU A 57 -17.35 -6.07 7.82
N MET A 58 -16.29 -6.88 7.89
CA MET A 58 -16.23 -8.09 8.72
C MET A 58 -15.90 -7.80 10.19
N LEU A 59 -15.31 -6.65 10.49
CA LEU A 59 -15.05 -6.20 11.86
C LEU A 59 -16.34 -5.61 12.43
N SER A 60 -16.72 -5.96 13.66
CA SER A 60 -17.91 -5.36 14.26
C SER A 60 -17.66 -3.87 14.54
N ASP A 61 -18.70 -3.04 14.46
CA ASP A 61 -18.62 -1.62 14.82
C ASP A 61 -18.10 -1.42 16.27
N GLU A 62 -18.29 -2.41 17.14
CA GLU A 62 -17.83 -2.44 18.52
C GLU A 62 -16.32 -2.68 18.61
N ASP A 63 -15.79 -3.63 17.83
CA ASP A 63 -14.35 -3.90 17.74
C ASP A 63 -13.60 -2.69 17.15
N LEU A 64 -14.15 -2.07 16.10
CA LEU A 64 -13.58 -0.87 15.48
C LEU A 64 -13.56 0.33 16.44
N LYS A 65 -14.63 0.52 17.22
CA LYS A 65 -14.68 1.59 18.25
C LYS A 65 -13.66 1.34 19.35
N GLU A 66 -13.55 0.12 19.85
CA GLU A 66 -12.55 -0.22 20.88
C GLU A 66 -11.11 0.02 20.40
N GLU A 67 -10.77 -0.31 19.15
CA GLU A 67 -9.43 -0.10 18.60
C GLU A 67 -9.12 1.39 18.41
N LEU A 68 -10.08 2.15 17.85
CA LEU A 68 -9.95 3.60 17.61
C LEU A 68 -9.93 4.42 18.92
N GLU A 69 -10.55 3.94 20.00
CA GLU A 69 -10.50 4.55 21.32
C GLU A 69 -9.16 4.27 22.06
N LYS A 70 -8.42 3.22 21.67
CA LYS A 70 -7.11 2.86 22.27
C LYS A 70 -5.94 3.69 21.69
N GLU A 71 -6.00 4.14 20.43
CA GLU A 71 -4.93 4.89 19.76
C GLU A 71 -4.73 6.39 20.15
N PRO A 72 -5.73 7.21 20.57
CA PRO A 72 -5.48 8.61 20.91
C PRO A 72 -4.63 8.80 22.19
N ALA A 73 -4.41 7.76 22.98
CA ALA A 73 -3.61 7.82 24.21
C ALA A 73 -2.08 7.73 23.96
N GLN A 74 -1.61 7.32 22.77
CA GLN A 74 -0.19 7.07 22.52
C GLN A 74 0.51 8.14 21.66
N LEU A 75 -0.22 9.13 21.15
CA LEU A 75 0.33 10.26 20.40
C LEU A 75 0.14 11.57 21.17
N GLN A 76 0.86 11.74 22.27
CA GLN A 76 1.16 13.06 22.83
C GLN A 76 2.68 13.24 23.02
N PRO A 77 3.18 14.47 22.81
CA PRO A 77 4.53 14.70 22.31
C PRO A 77 5.53 14.88 23.47
N GLU A 78 6.55 14.03 23.55
CA GLU A 78 7.77 14.38 24.28
C GLU A 78 8.71 15.15 23.34
N LEU A 79 8.31 16.37 22.98
CA LEU A 79 9.25 17.41 22.62
C LEU A 79 9.04 18.60 23.57
N LYS A 80 9.58 18.46 24.78
CA LYS A 80 9.93 19.61 25.61
C LYS A 80 11.41 19.93 25.36
N ILE A 81 11.59 21.11 24.75
CA ILE A 81 12.73 22.04 24.77
C ILE A 81 14.00 21.51 25.44
#